data_AF-A0A9W9ND32-F1
#
_entry.id   AF-A0A9W9ND32-F1
#
_cell.length_a   1.000
_cell.length_b   1.000
_cell.length_c   1.000
_cell.angle_alpha   90.00
_cell.angle_beta   90.00
_cell.angle_gamma   90.00
#
_symmetry.space_group_name_H-M   'P 1'
#
loop_
_entity.id
_entity.type
_entity.pdbx_description
1 polymer ?
#
loop_
_entity_poly.entity_id
_entity_poly.type
_entity_poly.pdbx_seq_one_letter_code
_entity_poly.pdbx_strand_id
1 'polypeptide(L)'
;MPPVETKCSVTGWGSMSHRDGSIPANLLVAYVNIIGHDKCVKDYADRHEVDDSMICAGIKAREKDACQGDSGGPLVDASSKKQVGVVSWGFGCGRI
;
A
#
# COMPACT_ATOMS: atom_id res chain seq x y z
N MET A 1 10.89 -11.09 -3.47
CA MET A 1 10.30 -9.81 -3.02
C MET A 1 11.31 -8.69 -3.17
N PRO A 2 10.88 -7.43 -3.41
CA PRO A 2 11.77 -6.28 -3.40
C PRO A 2 12.44 -6.09 -2.03
N PRO A 3 13.64 -5.49 -1.96
CA PRO A 3 14.29 -5.19 -0.68
C PRO A 3 13.45 -4.29 0.24
N VAL A 4 13.65 -4.42 1.56
CA VAL A 4 13.05 -3.51 2.55
C VAL A 4 13.55 -2.08 2.31
N GLU A 5 12.69 -1.09 2.54
CA GLU A 5 12.91 0.33 2.23
C GLU A 5 13.03 0.67 0.73
N THR A 6 12.80 -0.29 -0.19
CA THR A 6 12.64 0.05 -1.62
C THR A 6 11.50 1.04 -1.78
N LYS A 7 11.78 2.17 -2.45
CA LYS A 7 10.79 3.20 -2.76
C LYS A 7 9.89 2.73 -3.90
N CYS A 8 8.60 2.83 -3.67
CA CYS A 8 7.56 2.46 -4.62
C CYS A 8 6.54 3.58 -4.79
N SER A 9 5.78 3.49 -5.88
CA SER A 9 4.59 4.30 -6.11
C SER A 9 3.38 3.38 -6.25
N VAL A 10 2.29 3.75 -5.59
CA VAL A 10 0.95 3.21 -5.86
C VAL A 10 0.13 4.30 -6.52
N THR A 11 -0.66 3.92 -7.52
CA THR A 11 -1.50 4.86 -8.28
C THR A 11 -2.93 4.34 -8.39
N GLY A 12 -3.90 5.23 -8.26
CA GLY A 12 -5.30 4.87 -8.46
C GLY A 12 -6.26 6.04 -8.27
N TRP A 13 -7.54 5.73 -8.40
CA TRP A 13 -8.68 6.62 -8.19
C TRP A 13 -9.45 6.24 -6.93
N GLY A 14 -8.87 5.43 -6.04
CA GLY A 14 -9.51 5.08 -4.79
C GLY A 14 -9.77 6.30 -3.91
N SER A 15 -10.54 6.07 -2.86
CA SER A 15 -10.99 7.14 -1.99
C SER A 15 -9.83 7.83 -1.28
N MET A 16 -9.91 9.14 -1.13
CA MET A 16 -8.87 9.91 -0.45
C MET A 16 -8.86 9.73 1.07
N SER A 17 -9.90 9.09 1.64
CA SER A 17 -9.93 8.75 3.05
C SER A 17 -10.83 7.54 3.32
N HIS A 18 -10.62 6.89 4.46
CA HIS A 18 -11.41 5.72 4.84
C HIS A 18 -12.90 6.03 5.10
N ARG A 19 -13.29 7.28 5.40
CA ARG A 19 -14.65 7.64 5.85
C ARG A 19 -15.45 8.46 4.86
N ASP A 20 -14.79 9.29 4.05
CA ASP A 20 -15.46 10.30 3.22
C ASP A 20 -15.99 9.71 1.90
N GLY A 21 -15.48 8.55 1.46
CA GLY A 21 -15.92 7.91 0.21
C GLY A 21 -15.69 8.76 -1.05
N SER A 22 -15.11 9.95 -0.90
CA SER A 22 -14.79 10.88 -1.98
C SER A 22 -13.74 10.26 -2.88
N ILE A 23 -14.03 10.27 -4.17
CA ILE A 23 -13.19 9.73 -5.24
C ILE A 23 -12.59 10.92 -5.99
N PRO A 24 -11.27 10.93 -6.23
CA PRO A 24 -10.61 12.02 -6.95
C PRO A 24 -11.00 12.03 -8.44
N ALA A 25 -11.11 13.22 -9.03
CA ALA A 25 -11.36 13.36 -10.47
C ALA A 25 -10.16 12.95 -11.34
N ASN A 26 -8.95 13.05 -10.77
CA ASN A 26 -7.69 12.73 -11.44
C ASN A 26 -7.04 11.51 -10.79
N LEU A 27 -6.23 10.79 -11.56
CA LEU A 27 -5.38 9.73 -11.03
C LEU A 27 -4.46 10.30 -9.96
N LEU A 28 -4.42 9.67 -8.79
CA LEU A 28 -3.50 10.05 -7.71
C LEU A 28 -2.32 9.08 -7.64
N VAL A 29 -1.25 9.56 -6.99
CA VAL A 29 -0.05 8.78 -6.69
C VAL A 29 0.33 8.95 -5.23
N ALA A 30 0.59 7.83 -4.55
CA ALA A 30 1.19 7.80 -3.24
C ALA A 30 2.57 7.12 -3.31
N TYR A 31 3.57 7.77 -2.72
CA TYR A 31 4.92 7.21 -2.59
C TYR A 31 5.05 6.52 -1.25
N VAL A 32 5.45 5.26 -1.29
CA VAL A 32 5.53 4.35 -0.14
C VAL A 32 6.84 3.57 -0.17
N ASN A 33 7.22 2.98 0.95
CA ASN A 33 8.39 2.11 1.05
C ASN A 33 7.96 0.68 1.36
N ILE A 34 8.69 -0.30 0.84
CA ILE A 34 8.51 -1.71 1.20
C ILE A 34 8.80 -1.92 2.68
N ILE A 35 7.86 -2.56 3.37
CA ILE A 35 7.97 -2.95 4.78
C ILE A 35 8.43 -4.42 4.82
N GLY A 36 9.37 -4.73 5.73
CA GLY A 36 9.82 -6.11 5.92
C GLY A 36 8.67 -7.04 6.33
N HIS A 37 8.63 -8.23 5.73
CA HIS A 37 7.54 -9.19 5.90
C HIS A 37 7.26 -9.51 7.39
N ASP A 38 8.27 -9.88 8.17
CA ASP A 38 8.14 -10.14 9.62
C ASP A 38 7.55 -8.98 10.40
N LYS A 39 7.88 -7.74 10.00
CA LYS A 39 7.30 -6.56 10.62
C LYS A 39 5.83 -6.44 10.24
N CYS A 40 5.48 -6.68 8.99
CA CYS A 40 4.09 -6.65 8.57
C CYS A 40 3.25 -7.73 9.26
N VAL A 41 3.74 -8.97 9.34
CA VAL A 41 3.08 -10.05 10.08
C VAL A 41 2.81 -9.64 11.53
N LYS A 42 3.80 -9.04 12.21
CA LYS A 42 3.63 -8.54 13.58
C LYS A 42 2.62 -7.39 13.69
N ASP A 43 2.66 -6.44 12.76
CA ASP A 43 1.77 -5.28 12.74
C ASP A 43 0.30 -5.68 12.45
N TYR A 44 0.07 -6.85 11.82
CA TYR A 44 -1.25 -7.38 11.45
C TYR A 44 -1.69 -8.61 12.26
N ALA A 45 -0.89 -9.06 13.23
CA ALA A 45 -1.06 -10.34 13.93
C ALA A 45 -2.44 -10.51 14.61
N ASP A 46 -3.07 -9.42 15.05
CA ASP A 46 -4.39 -9.41 15.70
C ASP A 46 -5.55 -9.24 14.72
N ARG A 47 -5.28 -9.09 13.43
CA ARG A 47 -6.30 -8.70 12.44
C ARG A 47 -6.44 -9.67 11.26
N HIS A 48 -5.33 -10.07 10.64
CA HIS A 48 -5.35 -11.03 9.53
C HIS A 48 -3.98 -11.66 9.30
N GLU A 49 -3.96 -12.87 8.74
CA GLU A 49 -2.73 -13.54 8.34
C GLU A 49 -2.15 -12.87 7.08
N VAL A 50 -0.86 -12.53 7.15
CA VAL A 50 -0.07 -12.05 6.01
C VAL A 50 0.80 -13.21 5.55
N ASP A 51 0.44 -13.85 4.44
CA ASP A 51 1.18 -15.00 3.92
C ASP A 51 2.43 -14.59 3.11
N ASP A 52 3.29 -15.57 2.81
CA ASP A 52 4.57 -15.38 2.13
C ASP A 52 4.46 -14.82 0.70
N SER A 53 3.28 -14.81 0.10
CA SER A 53 3.02 -14.20 -1.21
C SER A 53 2.66 -12.71 -1.12
N MET A 54 2.42 -12.20 0.08
CA MET A 54 1.96 -10.83 0.32
C MET A 54 3.11 -9.85 0.63
N ILE A 55 2.97 -8.62 0.14
CA ILE A 55 3.93 -7.54 0.34
C ILE A 55 3.20 -6.36 0.99
N CYS A 56 3.83 -5.78 2.01
CA CYS A 56 3.33 -4.57 2.64
C CYS A 56 4.17 -3.36 2.25
N ALA A 57 3.52 -2.23 2.01
CA ALA A 57 4.18 -0.98 1.70
C ALA A 57 3.50 0.17 2.44
N GLY A 58 4.28 1.14 2.92
CA GLY A 58 3.74 2.30 3.63
C GLY A 58 4.84 3.30 3.99
N ILE A 59 4.47 4.35 4.72
CA ILE A 59 5.41 5.33 5.27
C ILE A 59 5.23 5.50 6.78
N LYS A 60 6.32 5.79 7.51
CA LYS A 60 6.31 5.93 8.98
C LYS A 60 5.31 6.98 9.49
N ALA A 61 5.10 8.06 8.74
CA ALA A 61 4.17 9.13 9.10
C ALA A 61 2.69 8.74 8.92
N ARG A 62 2.39 7.60 8.28
CA ARG A 62 1.03 7.08 8.06
C ARG A 62 0.09 8.01 7.28
N GLU A 63 0.63 8.99 6.56
CA GLU A 63 -0.15 9.98 5.82
C GLU A 63 -0.53 9.51 4.40
N LYS A 64 0.13 8.48 3.86
CA LYS A 64 -0.02 8.04 2.46
C LYS A 64 -0.19 6.54 2.40
N ASP A 65 -1.23 6.12 1.70
CA ASP A 65 -1.65 4.74 1.56
C ASP A 65 -2.56 4.59 0.32
N ALA A 66 -2.75 3.35 -0.13
CA ALA A 66 -3.87 3.02 -1.00
C ALA A 66 -5.16 2.94 -0.18
N CYS A 67 -6.31 3.06 -0.83
CA CYS A 67 -7.60 3.00 -0.14
C CYS A 67 -8.67 2.26 -0.94
N GLN A 68 -9.91 2.34 -0.46
CA GLN A 68 -11.07 1.72 -1.09
C GLN A 68 -11.20 2.18 -2.54
N GLY A 69 -11.29 1.22 -3.47
CA GLY A 69 -11.32 1.50 -4.91
C GLY A 69 -9.95 1.47 -5.60
N ASP A 70 -8.84 1.37 -4.85
CA ASP A 70 -7.51 1.16 -5.45
C ASP A 70 -7.17 -0.33 -5.65
N SER A 71 -7.97 -1.26 -5.13
CA SER A 71 -7.76 -2.71 -5.27
C SER A 71 -7.59 -3.12 -6.73
N GLY A 72 -6.56 -3.91 -7.03
CA GLY A 72 -6.13 -4.25 -8.38
C GLY A 72 -5.12 -3.26 -8.99
N GLY A 73 -4.92 -2.10 -8.37
CA GLY A 73 -3.96 -1.09 -8.79
C GLY A 73 -2.50 -1.52 -8.62
N PRO A 74 -1.56 -0.92 -9.36
CA PRO A 74 -0.17 -1.35 -9.39
C PRO A 74 0.64 -0.78 -8.21
N LEU A 75 1.50 -1.60 -7.62
CA LEU A 75 2.65 -1.15 -6.81
C LEU A 75 3.91 -1.24 -7.67
N VAL A 76 4.53 -0.11 -7.97
CA VAL A 76 5.66 -0.01 -8.92
C VAL A 76 6.92 0.43 -8.20
N ASP A 77 8.03 -0.30 -8.41
CA ASP A 77 9.37 0.11 -7.95
C ASP A 77 9.81 1.39 -8.69
N ALA A 78 10.16 2.42 -7.91
CA ALA A 78 10.50 3.74 -8.46
C ALA A 78 11.79 3.73 -9.28
N SER A 79 12.74 2.84 -8.99
CA SER A 79 14.02 2.71 -9.69
C SER A 79 13.87 1.83 -10.93
N SER A 80 13.39 0.60 -10.75
CA SER A 80 13.36 -0.38 -11.85
C SER A 80 12.17 -0.21 -12.79
N LYS A 81 11.14 0.56 -12.39
CA LYS A 81 9.86 0.73 -13.09
C LYS A 81 9.09 -0.57 -13.29
N LYS A 82 9.46 -1.63 -12.58
CA LYS A 82 8.74 -2.91 -12.60
C LYS A 82 7.57 -2.86 -11.63
N GLN A 83 6.46 -3.45 -12.03
CA GLN A 83 5.38 -3.75 -11.10
C GLN A 83 5.83 -4.89 -10.18
N VAL A 84 5.80 -4.64 -8.88
CA VAL A 84 6.28 -5.55 -7.84
C VAL A 84 5.17 -6.05 -6.92
N GLY A 85 3.97 -5.50 -7.05
CA GLY A 85 2.80 -5.92 -6.30
C GLY A 85 1.50 -5.39 -6.90
N VAL A 86 0.40 -5.79 -6.27
CA VAL A 86 -0.96 -5.39 -6.60
C VAL A 86 -1.64 -4.97 -5.30
N VAL A 87 -2.33 -3.82 -5.31
CA VAL A 87 -3.13 -3.38 -4.16
C VAL A 87 -4.22 -4.42 -3.92
N SER A 88 -4.30 -4.92 -2.69
CA SER A 88 -5.27 -5.97 -2.33
C SER A 88 -6.14 -5.52 -1.17
N TRP A 89 -5.55 -5.37 0.02
CA TRP A 89 -6.26 -5.07 1.25
C TRP A 89 -5.36 -4.34 2.25
N GLY A 90 -5.98 -3.78 3.29
CA GLY A 90 -5.36 -3.11 4.43
C GLY A 90 -6.42 -2.75 5.47
N PHE A 91 -6.00 -2.42 6.69
CA PHE A 91 -6.96 -2.02 7.75
C PHE A 91 -7.09 -0.50 7.84
N GLY A 92 -8.19 0.01 7.30
CA GLY A 92 -8.35 1.45 7.10
C GLY A 92 -7.56 1.94 5.89
N CYS A 93 -7.33 3.24 5.84
CA CYS A 93 -6.45 3.88 4.86
C CYS A 93 -5.63 4.93 5.60
N GLY A 94 -4.31 4.95 5.40
CA GLY A 94 -3.42 5.86 6.14
C GLY A 94 -3.37 5.51 7.62
N ARG A 95 -3.40 4.22 7.95
CA ARG A 95 -3.33 3.69 9.32
C ARG A 95 -2.44 2.45 9.34
N ILE A 96 -1.90 2.13 10.51
CA ILE A 96 -1.53 0.75 10.88
C ILE A 96 -2.38 0.44 12.11
#